data_AF-A0A1X6X396-F1
#
_entry.id   AF-A0A1X6X396-F1
#
_cell.length_a   1.000
_cell.length_b   1.000
_cell.length_c   1.000
_cell.angle_alpha   90.00
_cell.angle_beta   90.00
_cell.angle_gamma   90.00
#
_symmetry.space_group_name_H-M   'P 1'
#
loop_
_entity.id
_entity.type
_entity.pdbx_description
1 polymer ?
#
loop_
_entity_poly.entity_id
_entity_poly.type
_entity_poly.pdbx_seq_one_letter_code
_entity_poly.pdbx_strand_id
1 'polypeptide(L)'
;MTAADDLTWPARTRRLQLRPLTASDAPEIWSWYSRPEVTEYTPTRYADLASFAARMEATAPSTLSVLHQERIVAHCFSDNEPSWRIMARIGVRRETLFREESLHRSGRWLDSMTWAMLATDLCPAAALQ
;
A
#
# COMPACT_ATOMS: atom_id res chain seq x y z
N MET A 1 -10.41 -2.44 -19.34
CA MET A 1 -11.12 -3.12 -18.24
C MET A 1 -10.09 -3.34 -17.16
N THR A 2 -10.26 -2.68 -16.01
CA THR A 2 -9.25 -2.65 -14.93
C THR A 2 -9.39 -3.87 -14.03
N ALA A 3 -8.26 -4.45 -13.60
CA ALA A 3 -8.17 -5.67 -12.80
C ALA A 3 -8.95 -5.69 -11.46
N ALA A 4 -9.52 -4.57 -11.02
CA ALA A 4 -10.37 -4.49 -9.83
C ALA A 4 -11.75 -5.13 -10.03
N ASP A 5 -12.28 -5.07 -11.26
CA ASP A 5 -13.61 -5.61 -11.62
C ASP A 5 -13.61 -7.13 -11.73
N ASP A 6 -12.43 -7.73 -11.94
CA ASP A 6 -12.23 -9.18 -12.01
C ASP A 6 -12.15 -9.84 -10.62
N LEU A 7 -12.09 -9.03 -9.55
CA LEU A 7 -12.04 -9.53 -8.18
C LEU A 7 -13.47 -9.74 -7.65
N THR A 8 -13.73 -10.93 -7.11
CA THR A 8 -14.97 -11.20 -6.37
C THR A 8 -14.89 -10.52 -5.01
N TRP A 9 -15.71 -9.49 -4.82
CA TRP A 9 -15.80 -8.77 -3.56
C TRP A 9 -16.97 -9.23 -2.70
N PRO A 10 -16.83 -9.26 -1.36
CA PRO A 10 -15.59 -9.02 -0.64
C PRO A 10 -14.64 -10.22 -0.70
N ALA A 11 -13.34 -9.98 -0.84
CA ALA A 11 -12.32 -11.02 -0.74
C ALA A 11 -12.14 -11.44 0.72
N ARG A 12 -12.10 -12.75 0.99
CA ARG A 12 -12.07 -13.30 2.36
C ARG A 12 -10.84 -14.18 2.59
N THR A 13 -10.32 -14.12 3.80
CA THR A 13 -9.35 -15.07 4.36
C THR A 13 -9.93 -15.66 5.65
N ARG A 14 -9.21 -16.57 6.31
CA ARG A 14 -9.61 -17.12 7.62
C ARG A 14 -9.93 -16.05 8.68
N ARG A 15 -9.25 -14.90 8.65
CA ARG A 15 -9.33 -13.88 9.72
C ARG A 15 -9.76 -12.50 9.24
N LEU A 16 -9.77 -12.23 7.94
CA LEU A 16 -9.95 -10.89 7.38
C LEU A 16 -10.90 -10.91 6.18
N GLN A 17 -11.61 -9.81 6.02
CA GLN A 17 -12.40 -9.49 4.84
C GLN A 17 -11.86 -8.19 4.23
N LEU A 18 -11.58 -8.20 2.93
CA LEU A 18 -11.22 -7.01 2.16
C LEU A 18 -12.39 -6.64 1.26
N ARG A 19 -12.70 -5.35 1.20
CA ARG A 19 -13.69 -4.76 0.30
C ARG A 19 -13.15 -3.44 -0.25
N PRO A 20 -13.72 -2.92 -1.35
CA PRO A 20 -13.45 -1.56 -1.77
C PRO A 20 -13.67 -0.57 -0.63
N LEU A 21 -12.74 0.37 -0.50
CA LEU A 21 -12.81 1.47 0.46
C LEU A 21 -13.94 2.42 0.06
N THR A 22 -14.69 2.90 1.04
CA THR A 22 -15.70 3.95 0.87
C THR A 22 -15.32 5.15 1.71
N ALA A 23 -15.82 6.34 1.36
CA ALA A 23 -15.53 7.55 2.14
C ALA A 23 -16.03 7.45 3.60
N SER A 24 -17.05 6.62 3.87
CA SER A 24 -17.53 6.33 5.22
C SER A 24 -16.48 5.64 6.11
N ASP A 25 -15.43 5.05 5.53
CA ASP A 25 -14.35 4.41 6.29
C ASP A 25 -13.37 5.42 6.89
N ALA A 26 -13.46 6.69 6.49
CA ALA A 26 -12.51 7.72 6.90
C ALA A 26 -12.34 7.85 8.42
N PRO A 27 -13.39 7.84 9.28
CA PRO A 27 -13.21 7.96 10.72
C PRO A 27 -12.42 6.79 11.33
N GLU A 28 -12.67 5.56 10.87
CA GLU A 28 -11.97 4.37 11.35
C GLU A 28 -10.51 4.40 10.90
N ILE A 29 -10.25 4.73 9.64
CA ILE A 29 -8.88 4.84 9.11
C ILE A 29 -8.12 5.97 9.82
N TRP A 30 -8.78 7.10 10.04
CA TRP A 30 -8.18 8.26 10.71
C TRP A 30 -7.74 7.96 12.14
N SER A 31 -8.42 7.05 12.84
CA SER A 31 -8.07 6.63 14.21
C SER A 31 -6.63 6.14 14.35
N TRP A 32 -6.06 5.58 13.29
CA TRP A 32 -4.66 5.16 13.23
C TRP A 32 -3.83 6.00 12.26
N TYR A 33 -4.38 6.46 11.13
CA TYR A 33 -3.64 7.24 10.12
C TYR A 33 -3.19 8.61 10.64
N SER A 34 -3.93 9.23 11.57
CA SER A 34 -3.56 10.52 12.15
C SER A 34 -2.30 10.49 13.01
N ARG A 35 -1.81 9.30 13.37
CA ARG A 35 -0.66 9.12 14.26
C ARG A 35 0.65 9.44 13.51
N PRO A 36 1.53 10.31 14.06
CA PRO A 36 2.77 10.71 13.38
C PRO A 36 3.68 9.55 12.99
N GLU A 37 3.73 8.48 13.78
CA GLU A 37 4.52 7.29 13.53
C GLU A 37 4.00 6.46 12.34
N VAL A 38 2.71 6.52 12.04
CA VAL A 38 2.11 5.81 10.90
C VAL A 38 2.39 6.55 9.60
N THR A 39 2.29 7.88 9.63
CA THR A 39 2.52 8.76 8.48
C THR A 39 3.98 9.19 8.37
N GLU A 40 4.90 8.44 8.98
CA GLU A 40 6.32 8.77 8.92
C GLU A 40 6.80 8.75 7.46
N TYR A 41 6.54 7.66 6.77
CA TYR A 41 7.01 7.42 5.41
C TYR A 41 5.99 7.76 4.32
N THR A 42 4.90 8.47 4.65
CA THR A 42 3.90 8.91 3.67
C THR A 42 4.22 10.31 3.15
N PRO A 43 4.02 10.59 1.85
CA PRO A 43 4.35 11.89 1.27
C PRO A 43 3.39 13.00 1.73
N THR A 44 2.16 12.65 2.10
CA THR A 44 1.11 13.59 2.50
C THR A 44 0.69 13.33 3.95
N ARG A 45 0.41 14.42 4.67
CA ARG A 45 -0.29 14.43 5.96
C ARG A 45 -1.51 15.33 5.85
N TYR A 46 -2.54 15.01 6.61
CA TYR A 46 -3.76 15.81 6.70
C TYR A 46 -3.83 16.46 8.08
N ALA A 47 -4.40 17.66 8.15
CA ALA A 47 -4.48 18.41 9.39
C ALA A 47 -5.58 17.86 10.32
N ASP A 48 -6.65 17.33 9.73
CA ASP A 48 -7.85 16.90 10.43
C ASP A 48 -8.60 15.81 9.66
N LEU A 49 -9.60 15.22 10.31
CA LEU A 49 -10.47 14.22 9.70
C LEU A 49 -11.21 14.78 8.49
N ALA A 50 -11.58 16.06 8.48
CA ALA A 50 -12.35 16.65 7.39
C ALA A 50 -11.55 16.68 6.08
N SER A 51 -10.29 17.13 6.14
CA SER A 51 -9.36 17.14 5.01
C SER A 51 -8.99 15.72 4.55
N PHE A 52 -8.83 14.77 5.47
CA PHE A 52 -8.62 13.37 5.13
C PHE A 52 -9.84 12.73 4.45
N ALA A 53 -11.04 12.94 4.99
CA ALA A 53 -12.29 12.44 4.43
C ALA A 53 -12.57 13.03 3.04
N ALA A 54 -12.31 14.33 2.85
CA ALA A 54 -12.42 14.98 1.54
C ALA A 54 -11.47 14.36 0.51
N ARG A 55 -10.23 14.02 0.91
CA ARG A 55 -9.32 13.29 0.02
C ARG A 55 -9.85 11.90 -0.30
N MET A 56 -10.31 11.16 0.71
CA MET A 56 -10.86 9.82 0.51
C MET A 56 -12.06 9.84 -0.43
N GLU A 57 -12.98 10.80 -0.30
CA GLU A 57 -14.10 10.98 -1.24
C GLU A 57 -13.58 11.16 -2.67
N ALA A 58 -12.52 11.97 -2.85
CA ALA A 58 -11.92 12.22 -4.16
C ALA A 58 -11.13 11.02 -4.74
N THR A 59 -10.70 10.04 -3.92
CA THR A 59 -9.84 8.92 -4.38
C THR A 59 -10.37 7.51 -4.10
N ALA A 60 -11.50 7.36 -3.41
CA ALA A 60 -12.11 6.07 -3.11
C ALA A 60 -12.32 5.18 -4.36
N PRO A 61 -12.67 5.73 -5.55
CA PRO A 61 -12.79 4.90 -6.76
C PRO A 61 -11.46 4.36 -7.31
N SER A 62 -10.30 4.85 -6.85
CA SER A 62 -8.99 4.64 -7.49
C SER A 62 -7.88 4.13 -6.56
N THR A 63 -8.22 3.74 -5.32
CA THR A 63 -7.20 3.28 -4.34
C THR A 63 -6.64 1.89 -4.66
N LEU A 64 -7.17 1.20 -5.67
CA LEU A 64 -6.52 0.02 -6.26
C LEU A 64 -5.69 0.44 -7.48
N SER A 65 -4.44 0.87 -7.26
CA SER A 65 -3.49 1.03 -8.35
C SER A 65 -2.96 -0.35 -8.78
N VAL A 66 -3.69 -1.05 -9.64
CA VAL A 66 -3.13 -2.21 -10.37
C VAL A 66 -2.43 -1.68 -11.61
N LEU A 67 -1.14 -1.36 -11.46
CA LEU A 67 -0.28 -1.08 -12.60
C LEU A 67 0.45 -2.38 -12.95
N HIS A 68 0.03 -2.96 -14.08
CA HIS A 68 0.64 -4.07 -14.83
C HIS A 68 0.17 -5.51 -14.47
N GLN A 69 -0.58 -6.13 -15.39
CA GLN A 69 -1.14 -7.49 -15.22
C GLN A 69 -0.07 -8.57 -15.01
N GLU A 70 1.15 -8.34 -15.49
CA GLU A 70 2.26 -9.29 -15.40
C GLU A 70 3.14 -9.09 -14.15
N ARG A 71 2.98 -7.98 -13.42
CA ARG A 71 3.92 -7.61 -12.36
C ARG A 71 3.37 -6.58 -11.40
N ILE A 72 3.52 -6.85 -10.11
CA ILE A 72 3.27 -5.88 -9.03
C ILE A 72 4.61 -5.28 -8.61
N VAL A 73 4.66 -3.94 -8.51
CA VAL A 73 5.82 -3.19 -8.02
C VAL A 73 5.42 -2.39 -6.79
N ALA A 74 6.29 -2.36 -5.79
CA ALA A 74 6.14 -1.58 -4.58
C ALA A 74 7.44 -0.82 -4.29
N HIS A 75 7.29 0.41 -3.79
CA HIS A 75 8.40 1.27 -3.39
C HIS A 75 8.30 1.58 -1.90
N CYS A 76 9.44 1.58 -1.21
CA CYS A 76 9.51 2.01 0.18
C CYS A 76 10.89 2.59 0.50
N PHE A 77 10.99 3.41 1.55
CA PHE A 77 12.27 3.76 2.13
C PHE A 77 12.92 2.53 2.77
N SER A 78 14.26 2.45 2.75
CA SER A 78 15.01 1.37 3.39
C SER A 78 14.75 1.26 4.90
N ASP A 79 14.56 2.40 5.53
CA ASP A 79 14.40 2.54 6.98
C ASP A 79 13.00 2.10 7.45
N ASN A 80 12.05 1.91 6.50
CA ASN A 80 10.74 1.37 6.79
C ASN A 80 10.76 -0.17 6.86
N GLU A 81 11.50 -0.71 7.83
CA GLU A 81 11.65 -2.15 8.06
C GLU A 81 10.32 -2.91 8.07
N PRO A 82 9.28 -2.48 8.82
CA PRO A 82 8.03 -3.23 8.87
C PRO A 82 7.37 -3.38 7.50
N SER A 83 7.47 -2.37 6.63
CA SER A 83 6.87 -2.40 5.30
C SER A 83 7.54 -3.45 4.40
N TRP A 84 8.86 -3.42 4.27
CA TRP A 84 9.55 -4.37 3.39
C TRP A 84 9.63 -5.78 3.95
N ARG A 85 9.51 -5.98 5.28
CA ARG A 85 9.36 -7.31 5.86
C ARG A 85 8.05 -7.99 5.47
N ILE A 86 6.96 -7.23 5.34
CA ILE A 86 5.69 -7.78 4.83
C ILE A 86 5.84 -8.17 3.36
N MET A 87 6.47 -7.32 2.55
CA MET A 87 6.75 -7.62 1.13
C MET A 87 7.56 -8.91 0.98
N ALA A 88 8.65 -9.06 1.73
CA ALA A 88 9.43 -10.29 1.75
C ALA A 88 8.60 -11.51 2.18
N ARG A 89 7.76 -11.37 3.22
CA ARG A 89 6.93 -12.45 3.75
C ARG A 89 5.91 -12.97 2.74
N ILE A 90 5.33 -12.09 1.92
CA ILE A 90 4.34 -12.49 0.91
C ILE A 90 4.98 -12.90 -0.42
N GLY A 91 6.31 -12.99 -0.49
CA GLY A 91 7.05 -13.49 -1.66
C GLY A 91 7.45 -12.42 -2.67
N VAL A 92 7.27 -11.13 -2.36
CA VAL A 92 7.79 -10.04 -3.21
C VAL A 92 9.31 -10.03 -3.03
N ARG A 93 10.06 -9.85 -4.13
CA ARG A 93 11.53 -9.84 -4.12
C ARG A 93 12.06 -8.41 -4.21
N ARG A 94 13.15 -8.12 -3.49
CA ARG A 94 13.87 -6.84 -3.65
C ARG A 94 14.69 -6.90 -4.94
N GLU A 95 14.43 -5.97 -5.84
CA GLU A 95 15.17 -5.88 -7.09
C GLU A 95 16.17 -4.73 -7.10
N THR A 96 15.88 -3.65 -6.38
CA THR A 96 16.77 -2.48 -6.32
C THR A 96 16.91 -1.93 -4.91
N LEU A 97 18.10 -1.41 -4.63
CA LEU A 97 18.41 -0.49 -3.53
C LEU A 97 19.10 0.74 -4.14
N PHE A 98 18.46 1.90 -4.04
CA PHE A 98 19.05 3.18 -4.41
C PHE A 98 19.55 3.89 -3.16
N ARG A 99 20.74 4.48 -3.26
CA ARG A 99 21.34 5.24 -2.16
C ARG A 99 21.03 6.73 -2.30
N GLU A 100 20.59 7.35 -1.23
CA GLU A 100 20.33 8.80 -1.13
C GLU A 100 19.50 9.36 -2.31
N GLU A 101 18.51 8.62 -2.77
CA GLU A 101 17.76 8.94 -4.01
C GLU A 101 16.45 9.69 -3.74
N SER A 102 15.83 9.47 -2.58
CA SER A 102 14.52 10.02 -2.27
C SER A 102 14.62 11.10 -1.18
N LEU A 103 14.20 12.33 -1.51
CA LEU A 103 14.11 13.43 -0.55
C LEU A 103 12.89 13.26 0.36
N HIS A 104 13.12 12.89 1.62
CA HIS A 104 12.06 12.73 2.61
C HIS A 104 11.54 14.10 3.09
N ARG A 105 10.29 14.16 3.56
CA ARG A 105 9.66 15.38 4.09
C ARG A 105 10.40 15.99 5.29
N SER A 106 11.30 15.26 5.94
CA SER A 106 12.20 15.80 6.96
C SER A 106 13.38 16.60 6.40
N GLY A 107 13.53 16.67 5.08
CA GLY A 107 14.67 17.30 4.39
C GLY A 107 15.90 16.40 4.25
N ARG A 108 15.84 15.15 4.73
CA ARG A 108 16.92 14.16 4.59
C ARG A 108 16.78 13.40 3.27
N TRP A 109 17.89 13.17 2.60
CA TRP A 109 17.97 12.16 1.54
C TRP A 109 18.03 10.78 2.19
N LEU A 110 17.14 9.89 1.75
CA LEU A 110 17.04 8.53 2.25
C LEU A 110 17.24 7.53 1.12
N ASP A 111 17.71 6.34 1.49
CA ASP A 111 17.79 5.21 0.59
C ASP A 111 16.36 4.69 0.29
N SER A 112 16.14 4.31 -0.97
CA SER A 112 14.86 3.77 -1.45
C SER A 112 15.04 2.35 -1.98
N MET A 113 14.01 1.52 -1.81
CA MET A 113 13.98 0.15 -2.31
C MET A 113 12.83 -0.03 -3.28
N THR A 114 13.10 -0.78 -4.35
CA THR A 114 12.07 -1.27 -5.25
C THR A 114 11.92 -2.78 -5.07
N TRP A 115 10.69 -3.19 -4.82
CA TRP A 115 10.27 -4.56 -4.63
C TRP A 115 9.30 -4.96 -5.74
N ALA A 116 9.38 -6.19 -6.22
CA ALA A 116 8.46 -6.67 -7.22
C ALA A 116 8.18 -8.16 -7.18
N MET A 117 7.05 -8.52 -7.79
CA MET A 117 6.57 -9.89 -7.94
C MET A 117 5.96 -10.03 -9.32
N LEU A 118 6.31 -11.10 -10.04
CA LEU A 118 5.69 -11.43 -11.32
C LEU A 118 4.35 -12.13 -11.09
N ALA A 119 3.44 -12.05 -12.06
CA ALA A 119 2.18 -12.79 -12.02
C ALA A 119 2.40 -14.30 -11.87
N THR A 120 3.47 -14.85 -12.44
CA THR A 120 3.87 -16.25 -12.29
C THR A 120 4.38 -16.61 -10.89
N ASP A 121 4.79 -15.62 -10.10
CA ASP A 121 5.24 -15.81 -8.71
C ASP A 121 4.06 -15.76 -7.72
N LEU A 122 2.88 -15.28 -8.15
CA LEU A 122 1.66 -15.31 -7.34
C LEU A 122 1.31 -16.76 -7.08
N CYS A 123 1.45 -17.19 -5.83
CA CYS A 123 0.98 -18.50 -5.40
C CYS A 123 -0.51 -18.60 -5.77
N PRO A 124 -0.95 -19.63 -6.54
CA PRO A 124 -2.37 -19.83 -6.79
C PRO A 124 -3.09 -19.84 -5.45
N ALA A 125 -4.23 -19.16 -5.35
CA ALA A 125 -5.00 -18.93 -4.12
C ALA A 125 -5.39 -20.20 -3.31
N ALA A 126 -4.98 -21.40 -3.74
CA ALA A 126 -5.18 -22.69 -3.10
C ALA A 126 -4.26 -22.97 -1.88
N ALA A 127 -3.25 -22.14 -1.59
CA ALA A 127 -2.32 -22.39 -0.47
C ALA A 127 -2.76 -21.79 0.89
N LEU A 128 -3.94 -21.19 0.98
CA LEU A 128 -4.51 -20.64 2.21
C LEU A 128 -5.78 -21.42 2.60
N GLN A 129 -5.61 -22.68 3.00
CA GLN A 129 -6.62 -23.46 3.74
C GLN A 129 -6.24 -23.52 5.22
#